data_AF-A0A6A5YI60-F1
#
_entry.id   AF-A0A6A5YI60-F1
#
_cell.length_a   1.000
_cell.length_b   1.000
_cell.length_c   1.000
_cell.angle_alpha   90.00
_cell.angle_beta   90.00
_cell.angle_gamma   90.00
#
_symmetry.space_group_name_H-M   'P 1'
#
loop_
_entity.id
_entity.type
_entity.pdbx_description
1 polymer ?
#
loop_
_entity_poly.entity_id
_entity_poly.type
_entity_poly.pdbx_seq_one_letter_code
_entity_poly.pdbx_strand_id
1 'polypeptide(L)'
;MDYSSLPHDPEHPGGADPWASSPQHNRTSFAQPPTSDIPSSPLPPQASPYGQESGNYGYMGDHESHGRPGTASENGDYPPRSPSQAGPQSPQPQHQAQAQDQPGNQAQQPQRYHHGARQQRQQRPQYKLQAKVTGLERTGRKDPILRFDVYTNLPKFRTTQFRDVRRLHSEFVKLGEHLISANPEAFVPAVPPPITSAGVGTDEDEARVKTSIQRWLNVVCSNDNLIRDEEMVFFVESDFGYSPVVRRKQPATGVRRKVIKQFAPPPDDTPELAAARPIVKAFYLGTMDTAQKVEKVVKSRRSLGLAESDLGVKLAAMNVQETHPGLSLAYRKLGKVIQATGDFHAAQGTSEATTLGDPLNYHSSDAFIVKETLTNRHILLRELLQAQAATKSKLSAADRLKASSSVKRDKVDEAIAALDEAKSHETYLLQKSQRVTANLLQEQRKWFTRSAAEMREAIREYVVRQIEAERRTLATLEQVRPDIRAIDGTGGLSRLGREAHPAQRRASLASSQGPKGDAWSGVPRRPGDGLNRSMSGSFAGVPEEEEGEDEDASPGGRKRASSKSQAAEEDEDRIDAKNAASRLATTTF
;
A
#
# COMPACT_ATOMS: atom_id res chain seq x y z
N MET A 1 -24.19 -45.49 -1.17
CA MET A 1 -24.71 -45.49 0.21
C MET A 1 -25.63 -44.29 0.32
N ASP A 2 -26.91 -44.59 0.46
CA ASP A 2 -28.03 -43.67 0.48
C ASP A 2 -28.16 -43.09 1.91
N TYR A 3 -28.12 -41.76 2.05
CA TYR A 3 -28.16 -41.04 3.33
C TYR A 3 -29.53 -40.37 3.57
N SER A 4 -30.61 -40.97 3.06
CA SER A 4 -31.98 -40.46 3.23
C SER A 4 -32.64 -40.82 4.57
N SER A 5 -31.90 -41.35 5.55
CA SER A 5 -32.47 -41.66 6.86
C SER A 5 -31.47 -41.50 8.01
N LEU A 6 -31.40 -40.29 8.58
CA LEU A 6 -31.05 -40.12 9.99
C LEU A 6 -32.13 -39.27 10.69
N PRO A 7 -32.47 -39.59 11.96
CA PRO A 7 -33.69 -39.12 12.62
C PRO A 7 -33.51 -37.72 13.26
N HIS A 8 -34.64 -37.03 13.40
CA HIS A 8 -34.84 -35.76 14.10
C HIS A 8 -34.05 -35.63 15.41
N ASP A 9 -33.28 -34.55 15.54
CA ASP A 9 -32.70 -34.09 16.80
C ASP A 9 -33.77 -33.33 17.62
N PRO A 10 -34.11 -33.78 18.84
CA PRO A 10 -35.20 -33.20 19.64
C PRO A 10 -34.89 -31.85 20.30
N GLU A 11 -33.69 -31.26 20.14
CA GLU A 11 -33.36 -29.98 20.78
C GLU A 11 -33.69 -28.72 19.96
N HIS A 12 -34.08 -28.82 18.68
CA HIS A 12 -34.39 -27.64 17.82
C HIS A 12 -35.70 -27.78 17.02
N PRO A 13 -36.86 -27.31 17.54
CA PRO A 13 -38.14 -27.36 16.83
C PRO A 13 -38.32 -26.10 15.99
N GLY A 14 -37.58 -25.97 14.89
CA GLY A 14 -37.71 -24.83 13.99
C GLY A 14 -36.82 -24.98 12.75
N GLY A 15 -37.38 -25.52 11.67
CA GLY A 15 -36.69 -25.69 10.41
C GLY A 15 -36.30 -24.35 9.75
N ALA A 16 -35.02 -24.21 9.42
CA ALA A 16 -34.53 -23.37 8.35
C ALA A 16 -33.17 -23.91 7.87
N ASP A 17 -33.07 -24.15 6.57
CA ASP A 17 -31.93 -24.72 5.87
C ASP A 17 -30.70 -23.77 5.93
N PRO A 18 -29.51 -24.21 6.37
CA PRO A 18 -28.34 -23.32 6.56
C PRO A 18 -27.73 -22.75 5.27
N TRP A 19 -28.28 -23.08 4.10
CA TRP A 19 -27.80 -22.65 2.78
C TRP A 19 -28.74 -21.70 2.02
N ALA A 20 -29.86 -21.29 2.62
CA ALA A 20 -30.80 -20.38 1.97
C ALA A 20 -30.44 -18.89 2.18
N SER A 21 -29.39 -18.40 1.51
CA SER A 21 -29.26 -16.94 1.27
C SER A 21 -28.47 -16.64 -0.01
N SER A 22 -29.18 -16.54 -1.13
CA SER A 22 -28.70 -15.90 -2.36
C SER A 22 -29.03 -14.39 -2.32
N PRO A 23 -28.18 -13.47 -2.83
CA PRO A 23 -28.46 -12.03 -2.76
C PRO A 23 -29.56 -11.62 -3.74
N GLN A 24 -30.62 -10.99 -3.24
CA GLN A 24 -31.65 -10.35 -4.07
C GLN A 24 -31.11 -9.07 -4.72
N HIS A 25 -31.38 -8.95 -6.02
CA HIS A 25 -30.91 -7.89 -6.90
C HIS A 25 -31.83 -6.66 -6.79
N ASN A 26 -31.74 -5.88 -5.70
CA ASN A 26 -32.21 -4.48 -5.64
C ASN A 26 -31.92 -3.81 -4.27
N ARG A 27 -30.67 -3.39 -4.05
CA ARG A 27 -30.34 -2.34 -3.05
C ARG A 27 -29.21 -1.45 -3.55
N THR A 28 -29.54 -0.19 -3.84
CA THR A 28 -28.59 0.89 -4.11
C THR A 28 -28.44 1.75 -2.85
N SER A 29 -27.52 1.38 -1.95
CA SER A 29 -26.88 2.28 -0.97
C SER A 29 -25.96 1.49 -0.03
N PHE A 30 -24.72 1.96 0.14
CA PHE A 30 -23.77 1.43 1.12
C PHE A 30 -24.13 1.96 2.51
N ALA A 31 -24.60 1.09 3.41
CA ALA A 31 -24.70 1.37 4.84
C ALA A 31 -23.40 0.95 5.55
N GLN A 32 -22.98 1.71 6.57
CA GLN A 32 -21.84 1.38 7.43
C GLN A 32 -22.11 0.11 8.25
N PRO A 33 -21.10 -0.74 8.50
CA PRO A 33 -21.29 -1.97 9.28
C PRO A 33 -21.45 -1.68 10.78
N PRO A 34 -22.33 -2.41 11.50
CA PRO A 34 -22.48 -2.28 12.94
C PRO A 34 -21.25 -2.84 13.67
N THR A 35 -20.74 -2.08 14.63
CA THR A 35 -19.61 -2.46 15.49
C THR A 35 -20.12 -3.16 16.75
N SER A 36 -20.47 -4.42 16.64
CA SER A 36 -20.78 -5.24 17.81
C SER A 36 -20.63 -6.69 17.40
N ASP A 37 -19.41 -7.22 17.55
CA ASP A 37 -19.11 -8.62 17.87
C ASP A 37 -17.59 -8.85 17.72
N ILE A 38 -16.85 -8.51 18.77
CA ILE A 38 -15.49 -9.02 18.97
C ILE A 38 -15.39 -9.49 20.42
N PRO A 39 -15.26 -10.80 20.69
CA PRO A 39 -15.05 -11.29 22.04
C PRO A 39 -13.69 -10.83 22.57
N SER A 40 -13.67 -10.37 23.82
CA SER A 40 -12.46 -9.95 24.53
C SER A 40 -11.78 -11.17 25.14
N SER A 41 -10.75 -11.70 24.48
CA SER A 41 -9.71 -12.47 25.17
C SER A 41 -8.34 -12.32 24.51
N PRO A 42 -7.28 -12.12 25.31
CA PRO A 42 -5.95 -11.83 24.80
C PRO A 42 -5.25 -13.11 24.33
N LEU A 43 -4.87 -13.15 23.06
CA LEU A 43 -3.91 -14.13 22.57
C LEU A 43 -2.52 -13.85 23.18
N PRO A 44 -1.72 -14.89 23.50
CA PRO A 44 -0.40 -14.71 24.08
C PRO A 44 0.56 -14.02 23.09
N PRO A 45 1.55 -13.24 23.58
CA PRO A 45 2.48 -12.54 22.71
C PRO A 45 3.40 -13.53 21.98
N GLN A 46 3.26 -13.60 20.66
CA GLN A 46 4.27 -14.19 19.78
C GLN A 46 5.51 -13.28 19.79
N ALA A 47 6.66 -13.90 20.05
CA ALA A 47 7.96 -13.27 20.11
C ALA A 47 8.32 -12.60 18.78
N SER A 48 8.73 -11.32 18.83
CA SER A 48 9.49 -10.70 17.75
C SER A 48 10.91 -11.29 17.70
N PRO A 49 11.56 -11.44 16.53
CA PRO A 49 12.85 -12.13 16.41
C PRO A 49 14.07 -11.35 16.90
N TYR A 50 13.89 -10.27 17.67
CA TYR A 50 14.98 -9.40 18.12
C TYR A 50 14.91 -9.22 19.64
N GLY A 51 15.87 -9.82 20.36
CA GLY A 51 16.16 -9.51 21.76
C GLY A 51 16.27 -10.73 22.67
N GLN A 52 17.49 -11.26 22.79
CA GLN A 52 17.89 -12.21 23.82
C GLN A 52 18.55 -11.44 24.99
N GLU A 53 18.43 -12.01 26.19
CA GLU A 53 19.23 -11.78 27.41
C GLU A 53 18.81 -10.75 28.48
N SER A 54 18.88 -11.27 29.72
CA SER A 54 19.09 -10.65 31.04
C SER A 54 17.90 -10.29 31.95
N GLY A 55 17.89 -10.89 33.15
CA GLY A 55 17.46 -10.21 34.38
C GLY A 55 16.29 -10.80 35.17
N ASN A 56 16.53 -11.89 35.89
CA ASN A 56 15.66 -12.49 36.90
C ASN A 56 15.51 -11.56 38.13
N TYR A 57 14.31 -11.03 38.41
CA TYR A 57 13.93 -10.51 39.73
C TYR A 57 12.47 -10.82 40.03
N GLY A 58 12.26 -11.52 41.15
CA GLY A 58 10.96 -11.96 41.65
C GLY A 58 10.12 -10.86 42.29
N TYR A 59 8.81 -11.04 42.25
CA TYR A 59 7.82 -10.20 42.92
C TYR A 59 6.88 -11.10 43.74
N MET A 60 6.84 -10.87 45.06
CA MET A 60 5.85 -11.37 46.02
C MET A 60 4.60 -10.47 46.00
N GLY A 61 3.46 -11.00 46.45
CA GLY A 61 2.16 -10.32 46.61
C GLY A 61 2.21 -8.97 47.34
N ASP A 62 1.14 -8.18 47.38
CA ASP A 62 -0.17 -8.61 47.84
C ASP A 62 -1.30 -7.59 47.50
N HIS A 63 -2.50 -8.03 47.84
CA HIS A 63 -3.87 -7.53 47.82
C HIS A 63 -4.25 -6.07 48.20
N GLU A 64 -5.55 -5.81 47.94
CA GLU A 64 -6.51 -4.80 48.48
C GLU A 64 -6.65 -3.45 47.75
N SER A 65 -7.73 -3.19 46.99
CA SER A 65 -9.17 -3.00 47.30
C SER A 65 -9.50 -1.55 47.75
N HIS A 66 -10.76 -1.13 47.52
CA HIS A 66 -11.39 0.20 47.79
C HIS A 66 -11.21 1.22 46.63
N GLY A 67 -12.23 1.88 46.09
CA GLY A 67 -13.64 1.98 46.40
C GLY A 67 -14.17 3.19 45.62
N ARG A 68 -15.11 2.99 44.68
CA ARG A 68 -15.85 4.06 44.01
C ARG A 68 -17.07 4.44 44.84
N PRO A 69 -17.50 5.70 44.78
CA PRO A 69 -18.93 6.00 44.75
C PRO A 69 -19.31 6.64 43.41
N GLY A 70 -20.44 6.21 42.88
CA GLY A 70 -21.19 6.91 41.84
C GLY A 70 -22.50 7.45 42.40
N THR A 71 -22.97 8.55 41.82
CA THR A 71 -24.33 9.14 41.79
C THR A 71 -24.24 10.32 40.81
N ALA A 72 -25.24 10.79 40.06
CA ALA A 72 -26.58 10.36 39.69
C ALA A 72 -27.00 11.23 38.48
N SER A 73 -28.01 10.76 37.74
CA SER A 73 -28.68 11.36 36.58
C SER A 73 -29.33 12.73 36.82
N GLU A 74 -29.56 13.52 35.75
CA GLU A 74 -30.91 13.98 35.39
C GLU A 74 -31.00 14.59 33.96
N ASN A 75 -32.15 14.36 33.34
CA ASN A 75 -32.57 14.73 31.99
C ASN A 75 -33.11 16.19 31.92
N GLY A 76 -33.22 16.75 30.71
CA GLY A 76 -34.04 17.94 30.45
C GLY A 76 -34.00 18.44 29.00
N ASP A 77 -35.18 18.61 28.41
CA ASP A 77 -35.53 18.70 26.98
C ASP A 77 -35.23 20.01 26.20
N TYR A 78 -35.28 19.89 24.86
CA TYR A 78 -35.33 20.95 23.83
C TYR A 78 -36.70 21.66 23.75
N PRO A 79 -36.80 22.85 23.10
CA PRO A 79 -37.38 22.91 21.74
C PRO A 79 -36.77 24.03 20.81
N PRO A 80 -37.19 24.12 19.52
CA PRO A 80 -36.34 24.53 18.39
C PRO A 80 -36.69 25.88 17.75
N ARG A 81 -35.87 26.36 16.79
CA ARG A 81 -36.26 27.38 15.83
C ARG A 81 -35.64 27.19 14.44
N SER A 82 -36.51 27.19 13.43
CA SER A 82 -36.27 27.00 11.99
C SER A 82 -36.15 28.36 11.25
N PRO A 83 -36.12 28.44 9.89
CA PRO A 83 -35.03 29.04 9.11
C PRO A 83 -35.40 30.37 8.45
N SER A 84 -34.42 31.06 7.84
CA SER A 84 -34.68 32.24 6.99
C SER A 84 -33.72 32.31 5.80
N GLN A 85 -34.30 32.77 4.69
CA GLN A 85 -33.88 32.66 3.31
C GLN A 85 -32.94 33.78 2.82
N ALA A 86 -32.36 33.51 1.64
CA ALA A 86 -32.15 34.41 0.48
C ALA A 86 -31.03 35.48 0.51
N GLY A 87 -30.30 35.52 -0.62
CA GLY A 87 -29.15 36.39 -0.94
C GLY A 87 -29.49 37.85 -1.25
N PRO A 88 -28.62 38.63 -1.95
CA PRO A 88 -28.29 38.33 -3.35
C PRO A 88 -26.84 38.64 -3.82
N GLN A 89 -26.60 38.22 -5.07
CA GLN A 89 -25.41 38.35 -5.91
C GLN A 89 -25.06 39.79 -6.31
N SER A 90 -23.81 40.00 -6.75
CA SER A 90 -23.36 41.18 -7.50
C SER A 90 -22.42 40.77 -8.65
N PRO A 91 -22.32 41.56 -9.73
CA PRO A 91 -22.27 41.05 -11.11
C PRO A 91 -20.90 41.08 -11.81
N GLN A 92 -20.80 40.28 -12.88
CA GLN A 92 -19.79 40.36 -13.95
C GLN A 92 -19.86 41.68 -14.74
N PRO A 93 -18.79 42.01 -15.47
CA PRO A 93 -18.96 42.44 -16.86
C PRO A 93 -18.11 41.64 -17.88
N GLN A 94 -18.74 41.29 -19.00
CA GLN A 94 -18.12 40.99 -20.30
C GLN A 94 -18.09 42.25 -21.18
N HIS A 95 -17.13 42.34 -22.11
CA HIS A 95 -17.19 42.73 -23.55
C HIS A 95 -15.73 42.82 -24.08
N GLN A 96 -15.33 42.00 -25.08
CA GLN A 96 -15.22 42.28 -26.55
C GLN A 96 -14.27 43.46 -26.91
N ALA A 97 -13.46 43.49 -27.97
CA ALA A 97 -12.99 42.58 -29.02
C ALA A 97 -11.88 43.31 -29.86
N GLN A 98 -11.11 42.54 -30.66
CA GLN A 98 -10.48 42.86 -31.96
C GLN A 98 -9.21 43.75 -32.14
N ALA A 99 -8.14 43.07 -32.60
CA ALA A 99 -7.46 43.15 -33.92
C ALA A 99 -6.39 44.23 -34.28
N GLN A 100 -5.19 43.70 -34.58
CA GLN A 100 -4.28 43.90 -35.75
C GLN A 100 -3.50 45.22 -36.05
N ASP A 101 -2.16 45.05 -35.99
CA ASP A 101 -1.09 45.30 -36.98
C ASP A 101 -0.46 46.70 -37.29
N GLN A 102 0.89 46.64 -37.28
CA GLN A 102 1.94 47.38 -38.01
C GLN A 102 2.57 48.72 -37.53
N PRO A 103 3.88 48.93 -37.87
CA PRO A 103 4.83 49.69 -37.06
C PRO A 103 5.30 51.02 -37.70
N GLY A 104 5.82 51.94 -36.89
CA GLY A 104 6.47 53.17 -37.38
C GLY A 104 7.20 53.96 -36.31
N ASN A 105 8.47 54.23 -36.58
CA ASN A 105 9.43 55.08 -35.84
C ASN A 105 8.85 56.37 -35.22
N GLN A 106 9.31 56.75 -34.03
CA GLN A 106 10.20 57.93 -33.86
C GLN A 106 10.53 58.26 -32.38
N ALA A 107 11.78 58.67 -32.21
CA ALA A 107 12.30 59.73 -31.33
C ALA A 107 12.38 59.51 -29.80
N GLN A 108 13.64 59.52 -29.36
CA GLN A 108 14.14 59.60 -28.00
C GLN A 108 13.75 60.93 -27.32
N GLN A 109 13.25 60.84 -26.08
CA GLN A 109 13.41 61.88 -25.06
C GLN A 109 13.72 61.23 -23.69
N PRO A 110 14.49 61.89 -22.80
CA PRO A 110 15.12 61.24 -21.66
C PRO A 110 14.15 61.07 -20.49
N GLN A 111 13.91 59.81 -20.11
CA GLN A 111 13.12 59.45 -18.93
C GLN A 111 13.88 59.79 -17.64
N ARG A 112 13.28 60.71 -16.90
CA ARG A 112 13.60 61.15 -15.54
C ARG A 112 13.48 59.97 -14.59
N TYR A 113 14.55 59.68 -13.84
CA TYR A 113 14.62 58.63 -12.82
C TYR A 113 13.39 58.61 -11.90
N HIS A 114 12.54 57.60 -12.05
CA HIS A 114 11.68 57.10 -10.96
C HIS A 114 12.38 55.87 -10.37
N HIS A 115 13.04 56.06 -9.23
CA HIS A 115 13.45 54.96 -8.37
C HIS A 115 12.20 54.27 -7.82
N GLY A 116 11.72 53.26 -8.55
CA GLY A 116 10.81 52.27 -7.99
C GLY A 116 11.55 51.52 -6.89
N ALA A 117 11.08 51.67 -5.65
CA ALA A 117 11.48 50.84 -4.51
C ALA A 117 11.09 49.37 -4.79
N ARG A 118 11.95 48.66 -5.52
CA ARG A 118 11.94 47.20 -5.55
C ARG A 118 12.31 46.76 -4.14
N GLN A 119 11.31 46.42 -3.33
CA GLN A 119 11.50 45.61 -2.14
C GLN A 119 12.29 44.37 -2.55
N GLN A 120 13.58 44.36 -2.26
CA GLN A 120 14.38 43.14 -2.26
C GLN A 120 13.77 42.25 -1.17
N ARG A 121 12.83 41.38 -1.57
CA ARG A 121 12.57 40.14 -0.86
C ARG A 121 13.92 39.43 -0.80
N GLN A 122 14.63 39.56 0.31
CA GLN A 122 15.81 38.76 0.61
C GLN A 122 15.41 37.30 0.40
N GLN A 123 15.87 36.70 -0.70
CA GLN A 123 15.67 35.29 -0.96
C GLN A 123 16.42 34.54 0.13
N ARG A 124 15.70 34.07 1.15
CA ARG A 124 16.30 33.23 2.18
C ARG A 124 16.94 32.03 1.48
N PRO A 125 18.19 31.65 1.83
CA PRO A 125 18.84 30.50 1.21
C PRO A 125 17.95 29.27 1.35
N GLN A 126 17.56 28.67 0.23
CA GLN A 126 16.80 27.42 0.24
C GLN A 126 17.78 26.29 0.50
N TYR A 127 17.79 25.80 1.74
CA TYR A 127 18.60 24.64 2.10
C TYR A 127 18.06 23.38 1.41
N LYS A 128 18.98 22.55 0.93
CA LYS A 128 18.69 21.31 0.23
C LYS A 128 19.72 20.25 0.60
N LEU A 129 19.22 19.04 0.77
CA LEU A 129 19.99 17.80 0.81
C LEU A 129 19.40 16.90 -0.27
N GLN A 130 20.24 16.29 -1.10
CA GLN A 130 19.80 15.38 -2.15
C GLN A 130 20.70 14.16 -2.15
N ALA A 131 20.11 12.97 -2.07
CA ALA A 131 20.84 11.73 -2.12
C ALA A 131 20.42 10.92 -3.35
N LYS A 132 21.37 10.28 -4.03
CA LYS A 132 21.14 9.45 -5.20
C LYS A 132 21.79 8.09 -5.00
N VAL A 133 20.98 7.04 -4.94
CA VAL A 133 21.43 5.65 -4.90
C VAL A 133 22.16 5.32 -6.20
N THR A 134 23.41 4.89 -6.08
CA THR A 134 24.30 4.52 -7.19
C THR A 134 24.47 3.01 -7.29
N GLY A 135 24.35 2.28 -6.19
CA GLY A 135 24.55 0.84 -6.18
C GLY A 135 24.00 0.13 -4.95
N LEU A 136 23.90 -1.19 -5.08
CA LEU A 136 23.53 -2.13 -4.03
C LEU A 136 24.53 -3.28 -4.10
N GLU A 137 25.32 -3.48 -3.06
CA GLU A 137 26.31 -4.55 -2.96
C GLU A 137 25.79 -5.60 -1.97
N ARG A 138 25.64 -6.84 -2.44
CA ARG A 138 25.20 -7.97 -1.63
C ARG A 138 26.25 -9.07 -1.61
N THR A 139 26.44 -9.68 -0.45
CA THR A 139 27.19 -10.94 -0.30
C THR A 139 26.25 -12.02 0.24
N GLY A 140 25.58 -12.73 -0.69
CA GLY A 140 24.55 -13.72 -0.35
C GLY A 140 23.34 -13.08 0.35
N ARG A 141 22.90 -13.65 1.47
CA ARG A 141 21.77 -13.16 2.28
C ARG A 141 22.18 -12.23 3.44
N LYS A 142 23.43 -11.76 3.44
CA LYS A 142 23.90 -10.80 4.45
C LYS A 142 23.25 -9.43 4.25
N ASP A 143 23.36 -8.60 5.29
CA ASP A 143 22.93 -7.20 5.28
C ASP A 143 23.58 -6.45 4.10
N PRO A 144 22.80 -5.92 3.14
CA PRO A 144 23.36 -5.28 1.95
C PRO A 144 24.01 -3.94 2.26
N ILE A 145 25.02 -3.58 1.46
CA ILE A 145 25.62 -2.25 1.45
C ILE A 145 24.98 -1.43 0.33
N LEU A 146 24.40 -0.30 0.68
CA LEU A 146 23.84 0.68 -0.24
C LEU A 146 24.90 1.74 -0.52
N ARG A 147 25.08 2.04 -1.80
CA ARG A 147 26.00 3.08 -2.29
C ARG A 147 25.18 4.24 -2.82
N PHE A 148 25.54 5.45 -2.42
CA PHE A 148 24.83 6.65 -2.84
C PHE A 148 25.72 7.89 -2.81
N ASP A 149 25.40 8.85 -3.67
CA ASP A 149 26.01 10.18 -3.67
C ASP A 149 25.11 11.17 -2.95
N VAL A 150 25.70 12.15 -2.27
CA VAL A 150 24.97 13.20 -1.55
C VAL A 150 25.44 14.57 -2.03
N TYR A 151 24.47 15.44 -2.33
CA TYR A 151 24.67 16.83 -2.73
C TYR A 151 23.93 17.74 -1.75
N THR A 152 24.61 18.72 -1.17
CA THR A 152 24.05 19.57 -0.11
C THR A 152 24.59 21.00 -0.16
N ASN A 153 23.78 21.95 0.29
CA ASN A 153 24.22 23.32 0.60
C ASN A 153 24.05 23.67 2.09
N LEU A 154 23.83 22.67 2.94
CA LEU A 154 23.69 22.85 4.38
C LEU A 154 25.07 23.20 4.97
N PRO A 155 25.18 24.29 5.76
CA PRO A 155 26.46 24.81 6.24
C PRO A 155 27.15 23.90 7.27
N LYS A 156 26.43 22.93 7.86
CA LYS A 156 26.98 21.97 8.82
C LYS A 156 27.82 20.87 8.17
N PHE A 157 27.72 20.66 6.85
CA PHE A 157 28.50 19.66 6.14
C PHE A 157 29.89 20.19 5.80
N ARG A 158 30.91 19.34 5.92
CA ARG A 158 32.30 19.70 5.62
C ARG A 158 32.54 20.03 4.14
N THR A 159 31.73 19.47 3.25
CA THR A 159 31.75 19.75 1.81
C THR A 159 30.34 19.70 1.23
N THR A 160 30.16 20.16 -0.01
CA THR A 160 28.85 20.16 -0.68
C THR A 160 28.56 18.89 -1.47
N GLN A 161 29.54 17.99 -1.61
CA GLN A 161 29.42 16.77 -2.42
C GLN A 161 30.13 15.60 -1.73
N PHE A 162 29.39 14.53 -1.50
CA PHE A 162 29.92 13.25 -1.04
C PHE A 162 29.63 12.21 -2.11
N ARG A 163 30.67 11.52 -2.57
CA ARG A 163 30.54 10.47 -3.57
C ARG A 163 30.79 9.13 -2.92
N ASP A 164 30.10 8.12 -3.42
CA ASP A 164 30.27 6.73 -2.99
C ASP A 164 30.09 6.51 -1.48
N VAL A 165 29.12 7.20 -0.86
CA VAL A 165 28.77 6.95 0.55
C VAL A 165 28.23 5.53 0.66
N ARG A 166 28.82 4.73 1.56
CA ARG A 166 28.49 3.31 1.76
C ARG A 166 27.84 3.12 3.12
N ARG A 167 26.63 2.56 3.14
CA ARG A 167 25.91 2.23 4.38
C ARG A 167 25.23 0.89 4.29
N LEU A 168 25.35 0.10 5.35
CA LEU A 168 24.57 -1.11 5.55
C LEU A 168 23.10 -0.76 5.70
N HIS A 169 22.19 -1.64 5.26
CA HIS A 169 20.76 -1.40 5.46
C HIS A 169 20.39 -1.29 6.94
N SER A 170 21.02 -2.06 7.83
CA SER A 170 20.83 -1.90 9.28
C SER A 170 21.19 -0.50 9.80
N GLU A 171 22.07 0.24 9.13
CA GLU A 171 22.40 1.62 9.47
C GLU A 171 21.30 2.60 9.06
N PHE A 172 20.62 2.35 7.92
CA PHE A 172 19.40 3.09 7.57
C PHE A 172 18.30 2.85 8.61
N VAL A 173 18.16 1.61 9.11
CA VAL A 173 17.20 1.29 10.18
C VAL A 173 17.51 2.11 11.44
N LYS A 174 18.77 2.12 11.90
CA LYS A 174 19.19 2.92 13.06
C LYS A 174 18.93 4.42 12.85
N LEU A 175 19.20 4.94 11.66
CA LEU A 175 18.90 6.35 11.33
C LEU A 175 17.39 6.61 11.37
N GLY A 176 16.60 5.74 10.74
CA GLY A 176 15.13 5.84 10.74
C GLY A 176 14.56 5.87 12.17
N GLU A 177 14.99 4.95 13.03
CA GLU A 177 14.56 4.89 14.43
C GLU A 177 14.92 6.15 15.22
N HIS A 178 16.13 6.68 14.99
CA HIS A 178 16.55 7.95 15.57
C HIS A 178 15.66 9.09 15.08
N LEU A 179 15.47 9.24 13.77
CA LEU A 179 14.68 10.32 13.18
C LEU A 179 13.24 10.30 13.70
N ILE A 180 12.61 9.11 13.80
CA ILE A 180 11.26 8.93 14.36
C ILE A 180 11.18 9.41 15.83
N SER A 181 12.27 9.25 16.58
CA SER A 181 12.34 9.60 18.00
C SER A 181 12.75 11.05 18.26
N ALA A 182 13.59 11.61 17.39
CA ALA A 182 14.14 12.94 17.52
C ALA A 182 13.21 14.03 16.98
N ASN A 183 12.34 13.71 16.03
CA ASN A 183 11.55 14.67 15.25
C ASN A 183 10.03 14.41 15.37
N PRO A 184 9.39 14.73 16.51
CA PRO A 184 7.94 14.53 16.69
C PRO A 184 7.07 15.38 15.75
N GLU A 185 7.63 16.41 15.12
CA GLU A 185 7.00 17.27 14.12
C GLU A 185 7.05 16.72 12.68
N ALA A 186 7.54 15.50 12.43
CA ALA A 186 7.66 14.94 11.08
C ALA A 186 7.02 13.55 10.94
N PHE A 187 6.51 13.24 9.74
CA PHE A 187 6.11 11.88 9.36
C PHE A 187 7.28 11.17 8.67
N VAL A 188 8.21 10.67 9.47
CA VAL A 188 9.36 9.91 9.00
C VAL A 188 8.86 8.62 8.33
N PRO A 189 9.24 8.34 7.07
CA PRO A 189 8.81 7.14 6.38
C PRO A 189 9.45 5.89 6.96
N ALA A 190 8.74 4.76 6.92
CA ALA A 190 9.31 3.46 7.25
C ALA A 190 10.52 3.15 6.36
N VAL A 191 11.59 2.61 6.93
CA VAL A 191 12.73 2.14 6.12
C VAL A 191 12.27 0.90 5.35
N PRO A 192 12.34 0.89 4.01
CA PRO A 192 11.89 -0.24 3.22
C PRO A 192 12.78 -1.47 3.49
N PRO A 193 12.26 -2.70 3.35
CA PRO A 193 13.02 -3.91 3.61
C PRO A 193 14.28 -4.04 2.74
N PRO A 194 15.31 -4.77 3.21
CA PRO A 194 16.53 -4.98 2.44
C PRO A 194 16.34 -6.00 1.32
N ILE A 195 15.19 -6.67 1.23
CA ILE A 195 14.87 -7.72 0.26
C ILE A 195 13.40 -7.61 -0.13
N THR A 196 13.08 -8.10 -1.32
CA THR A 196 11.72 -8.18 -1.86
C THR A 196 11.32 -9.62 -2.13
N SER A 197 10.03 -9.81 -2.37
CA SER A 197 9.47 -11.10 -2.76
C SER A 197 9.86 -11.54 -4.18
N ALA A 198 10.55 -10.69 -4.97
CA ALA A 198 11.04 -11.04 -6.30
C ALA A 198 12.14 -12.11 -6.28
N GLY A 199 12.73 -12.37 -5.11
CA GLY A 199 13.78 -13.36 -4.91
C GLY A 199 15.16 -12.70 -4.79
N VAL A 200 15.82 -12.94 -3.66
CA VAL A 200 17.11 -12.32 -3.32
C VAL A 200 18.16 -12.64 -4.38
N GLY A 201 18.85 -11.60 -4.86
CA GLY A 201 19.92 -11.71 -5.85
C GLY A 201 19.44 -11.78 -7.31
N THR A 202 18.14 -11.61 -7.54
CA THR A 202 17.61 -11.35 -8.90
C THR A 202 17.76 -9.87 -9.26
N ASP A 203 17.89 -9.57 -10.54
CA ASP A 203 17.95 -8.18 -11.04
C ASP A 203 16.70 -7.38 -10.65
N GLU A 204 15.52 -8.04 -10.62
CA GLU A 204 14.26 -7.41 -10.19
C GLU A 204 14.30 -7.03 -8.71
N ASP A 205 14.79 -7.91 -7.82
CA ASP A 205 14.98 -7.59 -6.40
C ASP A 205 15.91 -6.40 -6.20
N GLU A 206 17.08 -6.43 -6.85
CA GLU A 206 18.05 -5.34 -6.71
C GLU A 206 17.50 -4.00 -7.21
N ALA A 207 16.82 -4.00 -8.36
CA ALA A 207 16.19 -2.81 -8.91
C ALA A 207 15.11 -2.25 -7.97
N ARG A 208 14.27 -3.11 -7.39
CA ARG A 208 13.21 -2.71 -6.47
C ARG A 208 13.79 -2.18 -5.15
N VAL A 209 14.78 -2.85 -4.56
CA VAL A 209 15.40 -2.37 -3.31
C VAL A 209 16.07 -1.01 -3.51
N LYS A 210 16.86 -0.83 -4.59
CA LYS A 210 17.45 0.48 -4.93
C LYS A 210 16.37 1.55 -5.10
N THR A 211 15.28 1.24 -5.81
CA THR A 211 14.17 2.17 -6.04
C THR A 211 13.48 2.55 -4.72
N SER A 212 13.19 1.58 -3.87
CA SER A 212 12.53 1.81 -2.57
C SER A 212 13.41 2.65 -1.64
N ILE A 213 14.71 2.34 -1.53
CA ILE A 213 15.66 3.14 -0.74
C ILE A 213 15.81 4.55 -1.31
N GLN A 214 15.84 4.71 -2.64
CA GLN A 214 15.85 6.03 -3.27
C GLN A 214 14.60 6.84 -2.92
N ARG A 215 13.41 6.21 -2.93
CA ARG A 215 12.16 6.88 -2.52
C ARG A 215 12.22 7.30 -1.05
N TRP A 216 12.70 6.42 -0.18
CA TRP A 216 12.88 6.72 1.24
C TRP A 216 13.80 7.93 1.44
N LEU A 217 14.97 7.93 0.80
CA LEU A 217 15.93 9.04 0.83
C LEU A 217 15.32 10.34 0.28
N ASN A 218 14.54 10.27 -0.81
CA ASN A 218 13.87 11.45 -1.37
C ASN A 218 12.90 12.08 -0.37
N VAL A 219 12.13 11.26 0.35
CA VAL A 219 11.21 11.76 1.38
C VAL A 219 11.97 12.37 2.55
N VAL A 220 12.98 11.68 3.07
CA VAL A 220 13.78 12.18 4.21
C VAL A 220 14.52 13.48 3.83
N CYS A 221 15.17 13.49 2.67
CA CYS A 221 15.99 14.62 2.22
C CYS A 221 15.17 15.82 1.70
N SER A 222 13.88 15.65 1.43
CA SER A 222 12.97 16.76 1.06
C SER A 222 12.25 17.39 2.25
N ASN A 223 12.40 16.82 3.45
CA ASN A 223 11.78 17.35 4.66
C ASN A 223 12.72 18.32 5.40
N ASP A 224 12.32 19.59 5.49
CA ASP A 224 13.10 20.68 6.11
C ASP A 224 13.50 20.44 7.56
N ASN A 225 12.72 19.66 8.32
CA ASN A 225 13.03 19.33 9.70
C ASN A 225 14.08 18.21 9.75
N LEU A 226 13.90 17.16 8.95
CA LEU A 226 14.77 15.98 8.97
C LEU A 226 16.19 16.29 8.47
N ILE A 227 16.33 17.08 7.40
CA ILE A 227 17.65 17.42 6.85
C ILE A 227 18.53 18.26 7.79
N ARG A 228 17.93 18.85 8.83
CA ARG A 228 18.64 19.67 9.83
C ARG A 228 19.05 18.87 11.06
N ASP A 229 18.61 17.62 11.18
CA ASP A 229 19.04 16.72 12.25
C ASP A 229 20.55 16.44 12.12
N GLU A 230 21.27 16.47 13.23
CA GLU A 230 22.72 16.33 13.23
C GLU A 230 23.15 14.92 12.85
N GLU A 231 22.31 13.92 13.12
CA GLU A 231 22.57 12.55 12.68
C GLU A 231 22.55 12.42 11.15
N MET A 232 21.94 13.34 10.39
CA MET A 232 22.07 13.35 8.93
C MET A 232 23.50 13.66 8.49
N VAL A 233 24.21 14.52 9.23
CA VAL A 233 25.62 14.84 8.95
C VAL A 233 26.47 13.63 9.27
N PHE A 234 26.33 13.04 10.46
CA PHE A 234 27.08 11.84 10.83
C PHE A 234 26.78 10.65 9.91
N PHE A 235 25.53 10.45 9.54
CA PHE A 235 25.15 9.40 8.62
C PHE A 235 25.78 9.55 7.24
N VAL A 236 26.06 10.76 6.77
CA VAL A 236 26.70 10.98 5.46
C VAL A 236 28.21 11.00 5.57
N GLU A 237 28.77 11.62 6.62
CA GLU A 237 30.19 11.91 6.72
C GLU A 237 31.03 10.79 7.35
N SER A 238 30.44 9.84 8.07
CA SER A 238 31.21 8.78 8.72
C SER A 238 31.89 7.83 7.73
N ASP A 239 33.20 7.61 7.90
CA ASP A 239 33.99 6.74 7.02
C ASP A 239 33.87 5.25 7.37
N PHE A 240 33.69 4.91 8.65
CA PHE A 240 33.77 3.52 9.17
C PHE A 240 32.42 2.93 9.60
N GLY A 241 31.32 3.49 9.11
CA GLY A 241 29.96 3.10 9.48
C GLY A 241 29.27 4.09 10.43
N TYR A 242 27.99 3.86 10.66
CA TYR A 242 27.08 4.75 11.37
C TYR A 242 26.43 4.07 12.58
N SER A 243 26.48 4.80 13.68
CA SER A 243 25.70 4.54 14.88
C SER A 243 25.23 5.88 15.44
N PRO A 244 23.94 6.03 15.82
CA PRO A 244 23.44 7.27 16.38
C PRO A 244 24.25 7.69 17.61
N VAL A 245 24.72 8.94 17.63
CA VAL A 245 25.47 9.51 18.74
C VAL A 245 24.52 9.80 19.91
N VAL A 246 23.32 10.29 19.61
CA VAL A 246 22.30 10.63 20.61
C VAL A 246 21.12 9.66 20.54
N ARG A 247 20.99 8.77 21.52
CA ARG A 247 19.82 7.88 21.61
C ARG A 247 18.63 8.61 22.25
N ARG A 248 17.75 9.18 21.42
CA ARG A 248 16.47 9.73 21.89
C ARG A 248 15.43 8.62 22.05
N LYS A 249 14.75 8.58 23.20
CA LYS A 249 13.65 7.66 23.45
C LYS A 249 12.32 8.31 23.07
N GLN A 250 11.40 7.50 22.56
CA GLN A 250 10.02 7.91 22.31
C GLN A 250 9.36 8.49 23.59
N PRO A 251 8.54 9.55 23.50
CA PRO A 251 8.01 10.28 24.66
C PRO A 251 7.25 9.43 25.69
N ALA A 252 6.65 8.32 25.26
CA ALA A 252 6.06 7.35 26.17
C ALA A 252 6.21 5.93 25.62
N THR A 253 6.84 5.04 26.39
CA THR A 253 6.94 3.61 26.10
C THR A 253 6.39 2.78 27.25
N GLY A 254 6.04 1.51 26.97
CA GLY A 254 5.62 0.56 27.99
C GLY A 254 4.34 0.93 28.77
N VAL A 255 4.39 0.73 30.08
CA VAL A 255 3.23 0.84 31.00
C VAL A 255 2.64 2.25 31.01
N ARG A 256 3.48 3.31 31.06
CA ARG A 256 3.03 4.71 31.03
C ARG A 256 2.15 4.98 29.82
N ARG A 257 2.51 4.44 28.66
CA ARG A 257 1.72 4.60 27.43
C ARG A 257 0.40 3.84 27.46
N LYS A 258 0.39 2.61 28.03
CA LYS A 258 -0.85 1.83 28.19
C LYS A 258 -1.85 2.58 29.07
N VAL A 259 -1.40 3.10 30.21
CA VAL A 259 -2.23 3.88 31.14
C VAL A 259 -2.74 5.16 30.47
N ILE A 260 -1.87 5.91 29.78
CA ILE A 260 -2.27 7.14 29.08
C ILE A 260 -3.32 6.86 27.99
N LYS A 261 -3.22 5.73 27.27
CA LYS A 261 -4.18 5.34 26.22
C LYS A 261 -5.56 4.92 26.75
N GLN A 262 -5.72 4.63 28.05
CA GLN A 262 -7.02 4.32 28.66
C GLN A 262 -7.90 5.56 28.87
N PHE A 263 -7.29 6.73 29.05
CA PHE A 263 -8.02 7.97 29.18
C PHE A 263 -8.49 8.48 27.82
N ALA A 264 -9.63 9.17 27.82
CA ALA A 264 -10.16 9.84 26.63
C ALA A 264 -9.09 10.73 25.96
N PRO A 265 -9.10 10.84 24.62
CA PRO A 265 -8.24 11.78 23.91
C PRO A 265 -8.39 13.19 24.52
N PRO A 266 -7.30 13.96 24.68
CA PRO A 266 -7.43 15.35 25.11
C PRO A 266 -8.26 16.13 24.08
N PRO A 267 -8.92 17.22 24.51
CA PRO A 267 -9.48 18.19 23.56
C PRO A 267 -8.41 18.58 22.53
N ASP A 268 -8.74 18.45 21.25
CA ASP A 268 -7.84 18.74 20.14
C ASP A 268 -8.51 19.76 19.22
N ASP A 269 -8.07 21.00 19.34
CA ASP A 269 -8.59 22.14 18.56
C ASP A 269 -8.15 22.10 17.08
N THR A 270 -7.45 21.03 16.66
CA THR A 270 -7.01 20.82 15.28
C THR A 270 -7.81 19.69 14.62
N PRO A 271 -9.00 19.97 14.06
CA PRO A 271 -9.90 18.94 13.54
C PRO A 271 -9.29 18.10 12.41
N GLU A 272 -8.41 18.69 11.59
CA GLU A 272 -7.71 17.99 10.49
C GLU A 272 -6.84 16.83 11.00
N LEU A 273 -6.04 17.05 12.07
CA LEU A 273 -5.20 16.01 12.66
C LEU A 273 -6.01 15.02 13.50
N ALA A 274 -7.04 15.50 14.19
CA ALA A 274 -7.96 14.65 14.95
C ALA A 274 -8.69 13.65 14.04
N ALA A 275 -9.14 14.10 12.87
CA ALA A 275 -9.79 13.26 11.86
C ALA A 275 -8.80 12.34 11.12
N ALA A 276 -7.55 12.78 10.91
CA ALA A 276 -6.54 11.97 10.22
C ALA A 276 -6.19 10.68 10.98
N ARG A 277 -6.08 10.73 12.31
CA ARG A 277 -5.63 9.57 13.11
C ARG A 277 -6.48 8.30 12.96
N PRO A 278 -7.83 8.33 13.08
CA PRO A 278 -8.64 7.13 12.86
C PRO A 278 -8.53 6.60 11.43
N ILE A 279 -8.40 7.48 10.43
CA ILE A 279 -8.20 7.09 9.02
C ILE A 279 -6.86 6.35 8.87
N VAL A 280 -5.77 6.91 9.38
CA VAL A 280 -4.44 6.27 9.34
C VAL A 280 -4.46 4.92 10.09
N LYS A 281 -5.16 4.83 11.23
CA LYS A 281 -5.33 3.57 11.96
C LYS A 281 -6.09 2.53 11.14
N ALA A 282 -7.18 2.92 10.48
CA ALA A 282 -7.95 2.03 9.62
C ALA A 282 -7.11 1.55 8.43
N PHE A 283 -6.35 2.44 7.79
CA PHE A 283 -5.43 2.10 6.71
C PHE A 283 -4.32 1.14 7.17
N TYR A 284 -3.71 1.38 8.34
CA TYR A 284 -2.74 0.47 8.95
C TYR A 284 -3.30 -0.95 9.14
N LEU A 285 -4.48 -1.07 9.75
CA LEU A 285 -5.11 -2.37 10.00
C LEU A 285 -5.53 -3.05 8.70
N GLY A 286 -6.10 -2.29 7.75
CA GLY A 286 -6.53 -2.80 6.46
C GLY A 286 -5.37 -3.31 5.61
N THR A 287 -4.27 -2.56 5.54
CA THR A 287 -3.05 -3.00 4.81
C THR A 287 -2.41 -4.22 5.44
N MET A 288 -2.34 -4.27 6.78
CA MET A 288 -1.81 -5.43 7.52
C MET A 288 -2.64 -6.70 7.26
N ASP A 289 -3.96 -6.63 7.44
CA ASP A 289 -4.87 -7.76 7.22
C ASP A 289 -4.88 -8.21 5.76
N THR A 290 -4.88 -7.26 4.82
CA THR A 290 -4.83 -7.57 3.39
C THR A 290 -3.50 -8.23 3.02
N ALA A 291 -2.37 -7.78 3.57
CA ALA A 291 -1.07 -8.40 3.33
C ALA A 291 -1.06 -9.88 3.76
N GLN A 292 -1.61 -10.18 4.94
CA GLN A 292 -1.73 -11.56 5.44
C GLN A 292 -2.63 -12.43 4.55
N LYS A 293 -3.72 -11.86 4.01
CA LYS A 293 -4.59 -12.55 3.06
C LYS A 293 -3.89 -12.82 1.73
N VAL A 294 -3.14 -11.86 1.21
CA VAL A 294 -2.32 -12.04 0.01
C VAL A 294 -1.27 -13.12 0.23
N GLU A 295 -0.62 -13.17 1.39
CA GLU A 295 0.33 -14.24 1.71
C GLU A 295 -0.32 -15.63 1.66
N LYS A 296 -1.56 -15.77 2.14
CA LYS A 296 -2.33 -17.01 2.01
C LYS A 296 -2.63 -17.36 0.56
N VAL A 297 -3.03 -16.37 -0.26
CA VAL A 297 -3.24 -16.56 -1.71
C VAL A 297 -1.96 -17.07 -2.38
N VAL A 298 -0.82 -16.44 -2.11
CA VAL A 298 0.50 -16.84 -2.66
C VAL A 298 0.85 -18.29 -2.28
N LYS A 299 0.62 -18.69 -1.03
CA LYS A 299 0.82 -20.07 -0.58
C LYS A 299 -0.08 -21.06 -1.33
N SER A 300 -1.37 -20.74 -1.43
CA SER A 300 -2.33 -21.57 -2.17
C SER A 300 -1.97 -21.67 -3.66
N ARG A 301 -1.52 -20.57 -4.28
CA ARG A 301 -1.10 -20.52 -5.69
C ARG A 301 0.09 -21.45 -5.95
N ARG A 302 1.09 -21.45 -5.06
CA ARG A 302 2.22 -22.39 -5.14
C ARG A 302 1.80 -23.83 -4.95
N SER A 303 0.90 -24.09 -4.00
CA SER A 303 0.36 -25.44 -3.78
C SER A 303 -0.42 -25.95 -4.98
N LEU A 304 -1.20 -25.09 -5.64
CA LEU A 304 -1.90 -25.40 -6.88
C LEU A 304 -0.89 -25.75 -7.98
N GLY A 305 0.16 -24.93 -8.14
CA GLY A 305 1.20 -25.19 -9.14
C GLY A 305 1.90 -26.55 -8.97
N LEU A 306 2.16 -26.96 -7.73
CA LEU A 306 2.71 -28.29 -7.42
C LEU A 306 1.74 -29.43 -7.76
N ALA A 307 0.45 -29.27 -7.41
CA ALA A 307 -0.57 -30.27 -7.68
C ALA A 307 -0.82 -30.45 -9.19
N GLU A 308 -0.84 -29.35 -9.95
CA GLU A 308 -0.95 -29.40 -11.40
C GLU A 308 0.29 -30.02 -12.05
N SER A 309 1.49 -29.69 -11.56
CA SER A 309 2.71 -30.32 -12.07
C SER A 309 2.69 -31.85 -11.90
N ASP A 310 2.28 -32.33 -10.72
CA ASP A 310 2.11 -33.77 -10.46
C ASP A 310 1.02 -34.40 -11.34
N LEU A 311 -0.12 -33.71 -11.51
CA LEU A 311 -1.17 -34.14 -12.44
C LEU A 311 -0.64 -34.26 -13.87
N GLY A 312 0.14 -33.27 -14.33
CA GLY A 312 0.75 -33.26 -15.65
C GLY A 312 1.66 -34.47 -15.89
N VAL A 313 2.51 -34.80 -14.91
CA VAL A 313 3.39 -35.99 -14.97
C VAL A 313 2.57 -37.27 -15.05
N LYS A 314 1.56 -37.44 -14.19
CA LYS A 314 0.71 -38.64 -14.17
C LYS A 314 -0.08 -38.79 -15.47
N LEU A 315 -0.61 -37.69 -15.99
CA LEU A 315 -1.35 -37.69 -17.24
C LEU A 315 -0.45 -38.01 -18.44
N ALA A 316 0.75 -37.45 -18.47
CA ALA A 316 1.74 -37.78 -19.48
C ALA A 316 2.07 -39.28 -19.43
N ALA A 317 2.24 -39.88 -18.25
CA ALA A 317 2.59 -41.31 -18.11
C ALA A 317 1.55 -42.27 -18.71
N MET A 318 0.28 -41.87 -18.83
CA MET A 318 -0.78 -42.70 -19.43
C MET A 318 -0.54 -42.98 -20.92
N ASN A 319 0.30 -42.19 -21.60
CA ASN A 319 0.63 -42.41 -23.02
C ASN A 319 1.17 -43.81 -23.31
N VAL A 320 1.85 -44.43 -22.33
CA VAL A 320 2.52 -45.74 -22.48
C VAL A 320 1.53 -46.90 -22.56
N GLN A 321 0.38 -46.77 -21.88
CA GLN A 321 -0.66 -47.80 -21.89
C GLN A 321 -1.66 -47.60 -23.04
N GLU A 322 -1.57 -46.46 -23.74
CA GLU A 322 -2.53 -46.09 -24.75
C GLU A 322 -2.18 -46.71 -26.11
N THR A 323 -3.12 -47.44 -26.68
CA THR A 323 -2.95 -48.12 -27.97
C THR A 323 -3.29 -47.20 -29.15
N HIS A 324 -4.15 -46.21 -28.94
CA HIS A 324 -4.53 -45.28 -30.00
C HIS A 324 -3.46 -44.19 -30.17
N PRO A 325 -2.75 -44.12 -31.32
CA PRO A 325 -1.58 -43.25 -31.47
C PRO A 325 -1.89 -41.77 -31.27
N GLY A 326 -3.03 -41.29 -31.77
CA GLY A 326 -3.47 -39.90 -31.55
C GLY A 326 -3.81 -39.58 -30.09
N LEU A 327 -4.30 -40.58 -29.34
CA LEU A 327 -4.68 -40.40 -27.93
C LEU A 327 -3.43 -40.47 -27.04
N SER A 328 -2.48 -41.36 -27.37
CA SER A 328 -1.17 -41.44 -26.73
C SER A 328 -0.41 -40.10 -26.86
N LEU A 329 -0.37 -39.53 -28.07
CA LEU A 329 0.23 -38.22 -28.30
C LEU A 329 -0.48 -37.11 -27.51
N ALA A 330 -1.81 -37.11 -27.51
CA ALA A 330 -2.61 -36.15 -26.77
C ALA A 330 -2.35 -36.22 -25.26
N TYR A 331 -2.27 -37.41 -24.65
CA TYR A 331 -1.91 -37.55 -23.23
C TYR A 331 -0.53 -36.99 -22.92
N ARG A 332 0.47 -37.27 -23.76
CA ARG A 332 1.82 -36.74 -23.60
C ARG A 332 1.85 -35.21 -23.68
N LYS A 333 1.19 -34.61 -24.68
CA LYS A 333 1.18 -33.14 -24.88
C LYS A 333 0.32 -32.44 -23.82
N LEU A 334 -0.84 -32.98 -23.47
CA LEU A 334 -1.70 -32.44 -22.40
C LEU A 334 -1.01 -32.48 -21.05
N GLY A 335 -0.29 -33.56 -20.72
CA GLY A 335 0.49 -33.64 -19.48
C GLY A 335 1.56 -32.54 -19.39
N LYS A 336 2.30 -32.30 -20.48
CA LYS A 336 3.27 -31.19 -20.56
C LYS A 336 2.63 -29.82 -20.41
N VAL A 337 1.46 -29.59 -21.03
CA VAL A 337 0.71 -28.33 -20.95
C VAL A 337 0.21 -28.05 -19.53
N ILE A 338 -0.29 -29.07 -18.84
CA ILE A 338 -0.70 -28.96 -17.43
C ILE A 338 0.50 -28.69 -16.53
N GLN A 339 1.63 -29.36 -16.77
CA GLN A 339 2.86 -29.10 -16.01
C GLN A 339 3.32 -27.64 -16.17
N ALA A 340 3.34 -27.12 -17.40
CA ALA A 340 3.66 -25.71 -17.66
C ALA A 340 2.66 -24.75 -16.99
N THR A 341 1.39 -25.12 -16.91
CA THR A 341 0.36 -24.34 -16.18
C THR A 341 0.70 -24.25 -14.69
N GLY A 342 1.16 -25.35 -14.10
CA GLY A 342 1.63 -25.38 -12.72
C GLY A 342 2.80 -24.44 -12.45
N ASP A 343 3.79 -24.41 -13.35
CA ASP A 343 4.92 -23.48 -13.31
C ASP A 343 4.45 -22.01 -13.39
N PHE A 344 3.46 -21.70 -14.23
CA PHE A 344 2.89 -20.36 -14.32
C PHE A 344 2.17 -19.94 -13.04
N HIS A 345 1.47 -20.83 -12.35
CA HIS A 345 0.88 -20.51 -11.04
C HIS A 345 1.95 -20.25 -9.98
N ALA A 346 3.05 -21.00 -9.96
CA ALA A 346 4.17 -20.72 -9.06
C ALA A 346 4.79 -19.33 -9.33
N ALA A 347 4.97 -18.96 -10.60
CA ALA A 347 5.43 -17.64 -11.01
C ALA A 347 4.43 -16.53 -10.68
N GLN A 348 3.13 -16.76 -10.90
CA GLN A 348 2.04 -15.85 -10.55
C GLN A 348 2.06 -15.54 -9.04
N GLY A 349 2.20 -16.56 -8.19
CA GLY A 349 2.30 -16.35 -6.73
C GLY A 349 3.49 -15.47 -6.33
N THR A 350 4.63 -15.61 -6.99
CA THR A 350 5.80 -14.74 -6.75
C THR A 350 5.54 -13.30 -7.21
N SER A 351 4.86 -13.13 -8.35
CA SER A 351 4.42 -11.81 -8.83
C SER A 351 3.42 -11.14 -7.87
N GLU A 352 2.46 -11.88 -7.32
CA GLU A 352 1.49 -11.38 -6.34
C GLU A 352 2.16 -10.90 -5.05
N ALA A 353 3.09 -11.70 -4.53
CA ALA A 353 3.88 -11.34 -3.36
C ALA A 353 4.66 -10.04 -3.60
N THR A 354 5.26 -9.90 -4.78
CA THR A 354 6.12 -8.75 -5.13
C THR A 354 5.33 -7.47 -5.41
N THR A 355 4.24 -7.56 -6.16
CA THR A 355 3.51 -6.38 -6.66
C THR A 355 2.43 -5.87 -5.72
N LEU A 356 1.90 -6.73 -4.84
CA LEU A 356 0.87 -6.36 -3.88
C LEU A 356 1.27 -6.66 -2.44
N GLY A 357 1.88 -7.82 -2.17
CA GLY A 357 2.32 -8.19 -0.83
C GLY A 357 3.34 -7.21 -0.24
N ASP A 358 4.44 -6.96 -0.95
CA ASP A 358 5.50 -6.07 -0.48
C ASP A 358 5.02 -4.62 -0.23
N PRO A 359 4.26 -3.97 -1.15
CA PRO A 359 3.68 -2.65 -0.89
C PRO A 359 2.74 -2.61 0.30
N LEU A 360 1.87 -3.61 0.49
CA LEU A 360 0.95 -3.65 1.64
C LEU A 360 1.74 -3.75 2.97
N ASN A 361 2.78 -4.57 3.03
CA ASN A 361 3.64 -4.70 4.21
C ASN A 361 4.40 -3.39 4.51
N TYR A 362 4.93 -2.73 3.46
CA TYR A 362 5.59 -1.44 3.59
C TYR A 362 4.63 -0.36 4.11
N HIS A 363 3.47 -0.20 3.46
CA HIS A 363 2.49 0.82 3.85
C HIS A 363 1.84 0.55 5.21
N SER A 364 1.75 -0.71 5.63
CA SER A 364 1.38 -1.05 7.01
C SER A 364 2.42 -0.50 8.01
N SER A 365 3.70 -0.76 7.76
CA SER A 365 4.80 -0.27 8.62
C SER A 365 4.86 1.27 8.64
N ASP A 366 4.70 1.91 7.49
CA ASP A 366 4.68 3.37 7.34
C ASP A 366 3.49 4.00 8.07
N ALA A 367 2.28 3.47 7.88
CA ALA A 367 1.08 3.94 8.55
C ALA A 367 1.15 3.73 10.07
N PHE A 368 1.82 2.68 10.53
CA PHE A 368 2.06 2.47 11.96
C PHE A 368 2.87 3.62 12.55
N ILE A 369 3.97 4.03 11.90
CA ILE A 369 4.80 5.16 12.36
C ILE A 369 3.98 6.44 12.42
N VAL A 370 3.23 6.77 11.36
CA VAL A 370 2.38 7.98 11.33
C VAL A 370 1.32 7.96 12.42
N LYS A 371 0.64 6.83 12.62
CA LYS A 371 -0.34 6.63 13.70
C LYS A 371 0.29 6.87 15.08
N GLU A 372 1.53 6.43 15.27
CA GLU A 372 2.27 6.59 16.51
C GLU A 372 2.74 8.05 16.71
N THR A 373 3.19 8.74 15.67
CA THR A 373 3.51 10.17 15.71
C THR A 373 2.29 11.02 16.09
N LEU A 374 1.13 10.76 15.47
CA LEU A 374 -0.14 11.41 15.84
C LEU A 374 -0.55 11.11 17.29
N THR A 375 -0.30 9.88 17.75
CA THR A 375 -0.54 9.50 19.15
C THR A 375 0.41 10.25 20.09
N ASN A 376 1.67 10.43 19.72
CA ASN A 376 2.63 11.19 20.51
C ASN A 376 2.27 12.67 20.59
N ARG A 377 1.68 13.25 19.54
CA ARG A 377 1.08 14.60 19.60
C ARG A 377 -0.05 14.68 20.64
N HIS A 378 -0.94 13.68 20.73
CA HIS A 378 -1.96 13.66 21.78
C HIS A 378 -1.34 13.61 23.19
N ILE A 379 -0.24 12.87 23.37
CA ILE A 379 0.48 12.82 24.64
C ILE A 379 1.03 14.21 24.98
N LEU A 380 1.64 14.90 24.02
CA LEU A 380 2.14 16.27 24.18
C LEU A 380 1.02 17.27 24.55
N LEU A 381 -0.16 17.16 23.94
CA LEU A 381 -1.32 18.00 24.29
C LEU A 381 -1.78 17.75 25.72
N ARG A 382 -1.79 16.49 26.17
CA ARG A 382 -2.13 16.17 27.55
C ARG A 382 -1.10 16.71 28.54
N GLU A 383 0.18 16.60 28.23
CA GLU A 383 1.26 17.18 29.05
C GLU A 383 1.12 18.70 29.16
N LEU A 384 0.74 19.38 28.07
CA LEU A 384 0.45 20.81 28.08
C LEU A 384 -0.72 21.15 29.02
N LEU A 385 -1.84 20.42 28.95
CA LEU A 385 -2.99 20.63 29.84
C LEU A 385 -2.63 20.41 31.31
N GLN A 386 -1.80 19.41 31.60
CA GLN A 386 -1.28 19.15 32.94
C GLN A 386 -0.37 20.29 33.43
N ALA A 387 0.51 20.81 32.58
CA ALA A 387 1.36 21.95 32.90
C ALA A 387 0.54 23.21 33.16
N GLN A 388 -0.50 23.49 32.36
CA GLN A 388 -1.43 24.61 32.58
C GLN A 388 -2.17 24.49 33.92
N ALA A 389 -2.63 23.30 34.28
CA ALA A 389 -3.27 23.05 35.58
C ALA A 389 -2.27 23.24 36.74
N ALA A 390 -1.03 22.78 36.58
CA ALA A 390 0.04 22.97 37.55
C ALA A 390 0.37 24.46 37.75
N THR A 391 0.51 25.24 36.66
CA THR A 391 0.73 26.70 36.74
C THR A 391 -0.41 27.39 37.47
N LYS A 392 -1.68 27.09 37.14
CA LYS A 392 -2.85 27.64 37.85
C LYS A 392 -2.83 27.32 39.34
N SER A 393 -2.47 26.08 39.70
CA SER A 393 -2.35 25.64 41.09
C SER A 393 -1.25 26.42 41.83
N LYS A 394 -0.05 26.52 41.24
CA LYS A 394 1.09 27.27 41.81
C LYS A 394 0.79 28.77 41.91
N LEU A 395 0.09 29.35 40.95
CA LEU A 395 -0.37 30.73 41.00
C LEU A 395 -1.31 30.95 42.18
N SER A 396 -2.31 30.08 42.36
CA SER A 396 -3.22 30.15 43.50
C SER A 396 -2.52 29.98 44.86
N ALA A 397 -1.43 29.22 44.91
CA ALA A 397 -0.63 29.05 46.12
C ALA A 397 0.19 30.30 46.43
N ALA A 398 0.80 30.91 45.41
CA ALA A 398 1.51 32.18 45.53
C ALA A 398 0.57 33.33 45.94
N ASP A 399 -0.63 33.41 45.36
CA ASP A 399 -1.65 34.41 45.73
C ASP A 399 -2.13 34.24 47.17
N ARG A 400 -2.30 32.99 47.63
CA ARG A 400 -2.63 32.70 49.04
C ARG A 400 -1.53 33.13 50.00
N LEU A 401 -0.27 32.91 49.64
CA LEU A 401 0.87 33.39 50.44
C LEU A 401 0.91 34.92 50.44
N LYS A 402 0.64 35.58 49.31
CA LYS A 402 0.56 37.05 49.22
C LYS A 402 -0.55 37.64 50.10
N ALA A 403 -1.67 36.94 50.26
CA ALA A 403 -2.80 37.37 51.09
C ALA A 403 -2.65 37.04 52.60
N SER A 404 -1.65 36.25 52.98
CA SER A 404 -1.41 35.87 54.38
C SER A 404 -0.72 37.00 55.16
N SER A 405 -1.18 37.25 56.39
CA SER A 405 -0.63 38.28 57.28
C SER A 405 0.67 37.89 57.98
N SER A 406 1.04 36.60 57.99
CA SER A 406 2.29 36.09 58.57
C SER A 406 2.93 35.08 57.61
N VAL A 407 4.03 35.48 56.95
CA VAL A 407 4.69 34.66 55.93
C VAL A 407 6.20 34.73 56.11
N LYS A 408 6.83 33.56 56.14
CA LYS A 408 8.30 33.45 56.12
C LYS A 408 8.81 33.77 54.71
N ARG A 409 9.80 34.65 54.62
CA ARG A 409 10.42 35.07 53.35
C ARG A 409 10.84 33.89 52.47
N ASP A 410 11.48 32.89 53.06
CA ASP A 410 11.93 31.69 52.34
C ASP A 410 10.80 30.95 51.60
N LYS A 411 9.59 30.90 52.19
CA LYS A 411 8.43 30.27 51.55
C LYS A 411 7.86 31.09 50.40
N VAL A 412 8.02 32.42 50.44
CA VAL A 412 7.64 33.30 49.34
C VAL A 412 8.59 33.10 48.17
N ASP A 413 9.90 33.10 48.46
CA ASP A 413 10.95 32.92 47.44
C ASP A 413 10.82 31.53 46.78
N GLU A 414 10.55 30.47 47.55
CA GLU A 414 10.27 29.12 47.03
C GLU A 414 9.01 29.08 46.15
N ALA A 415 7.93 29.75 46.57
CA ALA A 415 6.68 29.78 45.80
C ALA A 415 6.80 30.58 44.49
N ILE A 416 7.57 31.67 44.50
CA ILE A 416 7.88 32.44 43.29
C ILE A 416 8.71 31.59 42.33
N ALA A 417 9.79 30.96 42.81
CA ALA A 417 10.63 30.09 42.00
C ALA A 417 9.84 28.93 41.37
N ALA A 418 8.98 28.27 42.16
CA ALA A 418 8.14 27.17 41.68
C ALA A 418 7.07 27.63 40.67
N LEU A 419 6.55 28.86 40.80
CA LEU A 419 5.62 29.45 39.84
C LEU A 419 6.33 29.80 38.53
N ASP A 420 7.52 30.38 38.60
CA ASP A 420 8.31 30.76 37.42
C ASP A 420 8.78 29.51 36.64
N GLU A 421 9.19 28.46 37.34
CA GLU A 421 9.49 27.16 36.73
C GLU A 421 8.25 26.57 36.02
N ALA A 422 7.09 26.58 36.68
CA ALA A 422 5.84 26.08 36.09
C ALA A 422 5.44 26.87 34.83
N LYS A 423 5.54 28.21 34.87
CA LYS A 423 5.27 29.09 33.72
C LYS A 423 6.24 28.85 32.56
N SER A 424 7.53 28.68 32.86
CA SER A 424 8.55 28.37 31.87
C SER A 424 8.26 27.03 31.18
N HIS A 425 7.93 26.01 31.96
CA HIS A 425 7.57 24.69 31.45
C HIS A 425 6.29 24.71 30.60
N GLU A 426 5.24 25.40 31.05
CA GLU A 426 4.01 25.61 30.27
C GLU A 426 4.31 26.31 28.94
N THR A 427 5.09 27.40 28.97
CA THR A 427 5.45 28.16 27.77
C THR A 427 6.23 27.30 26.77
N TYR A 428 7.18 26.49 27.27
CA TYR A 428 7.93 25.54 26.45
C TYR A 428 7.02 24.52 25.78
N LEU A 429 6.11 23.88 26.53
CA LEU A 429 5.18 22.89 25.98
C LEU A 429 4.19 23.52 24.99
N LEU A 430 3.74 24.75 25.24
CA LEU A 430 2.86 25.48 24.34
C LEU A 430 3.53 25.72 22.99
N GLN A 431 4.75 26.29 23.00
CA GLN A 431 5.52 26.54 21.79
C GLN A 431 5.84 25.23 21.04
N LYS A 432 6.22 24.18 21.77
CA LYS A 432 6.48 22.86 21.18
C LYS A 432 5.23 22.27 20.53
N SER A 433 4.09 22.33 21.20
CA SER A 433 2.80 21.84 20.67
C SER A 433 2.39 22.59 19.41
N GLN A 434 2.52 23.92 19.39
CA GLN A 434 2.23 24.75 18.22
C GLN A 434 3.12 24.39 17.03
N ARG A 435 4.44 24.26 17.24
CA ARG A 435 5.39 23.86 16.18
C ARG A 435 5.08 22.46 15.62
N VAL A 436 4.88 21.48 16.50
CA VAL A 436 4.54 20.11 16.11
C VAL A 436 3.24 20.10 15.31
N THR A 437 2.20 20.78 15.80
CA THR A 437 0.90 20.84 15.12
C THR A 437 1.01 21.47 13.73
N ALA A 438 1.69 22.62 13.60
CA ALA A 438 1.84 23.32 12.33
C ALA A 438 2.57 22.48 11.27
N ASN A 439 3.64 21.79 11.66
CA ASN A 439 4.38 20.93 10.75
C ASN A 439 3.61 19.66 10.38
N LEU A 440 2.95 19.01 11.35
CA LEU A 440 2.19 17.78 11.10
C LEU A 440 1.00 17.99 10.16
N LEU A 441 0.40 19.19 10.11
CA LEU A 441 -0.63 19.52 9.11
C LEU A 441 -0.09 19.43 7.67
N GLN A 442 1.13 19.94 7.44
CA GLN A 442 1.76 19.86 6.12
C GLN A 442 2.17 18.43 5.79
N GLU A 443 2.75 17.73 6.76
CA GLU A 443 3.18 16.34 6.59
C GLU A 443 2.02 15.39 6.34
N GLN A 444 0.86 15.62 6.97
CA GLN A 444 -0.35 14.85 6.72
C GLN A 444 -0.80 14.95 5.28
N ARG A 445 -0.87 16.15 4.71
CA ARG A 445 -1.24 16.32 3.29
C ARG A 445 -0.26 15.61 2.36
N LYS A 446 1.05 15.79 2.57
CA LYS A 446 2.08 15.11 1.77
C LYS A 446 1.99 13.59 1.87
N TRP A 447 1.81 13.07 3.08
CA TRP A 447 1.71 11.62 3.32
C TRP A 447 0.48 11.03 2.64
N PHE A 448 -0.69 11.67 2.75
CA PHE A 448 -1.91 11.20 2.07
C PHE A 448 -1.73 11.17 0.56
N THR A 449 -1.19 12.24 -0.04
CA THR A 449 -0.95 12.29 -1.49
C THR A 449 0.03 11.21 -1.94
N ARG A 450 1.17 11.06 -1.24
CA ARG A 450 2.19 10.07 -1.58
C ARG A 450 1.65 8.65 -1.44
N SER A 451 1.11 8.29 -0.28
CA SER A 451 0.65 6.93 0.00
C SER A 451 -0.49 6.50 -0.91
N ALA A 452 -1.42 7.40 -1.24
CA ALA A 452 -2.49 7.10 -2.19
C ALA A 452 -1.95 6.87 -3.62
N ALA A 453 -0.99 7.69 -4.06
CA ALA A 453 -0.36 7.53 -5.37
C ALA A 453 0.42 6.21 -5.47
N GLU A 454 1.21 5.88 -4.45
CA GLU A 454 2.00 4.64 -4.38
C GLU A 454 1.12 3.39 -4.34
N MET A 455 0.06 3.38 -3.51
CA MET A 455 -0.88 2.26 -3.45
C MET A 455 -1.65 2.06 -4.76
N ARG A 456 -2.06 3.15 -5.41
CA ARG A 456 -2.74 3.07 -6.72
C ARG A 456 -1.80 2.48 -7.78
N GLU A 457 -0.53 2.84 -7.75
CA GLU A 457 0.47 2.28 -8.67
C GLU A 457 0.72 0.80 -8.40
N ALA A 458 0.84 0.39 -7.14
CA ALA A 458 0.99 -1.01 -6.75
C ALA A 458 -0.22 -1.86 -7.21
N ILE A 459 -1.44 -1.37 -7.01
CA ILE A 459 -2.66 -2.05 -7.49
C ILE A 459 -2.67 -2.15 -9.01
N ARG A 460 -2.30 -1.07 -9.72
CA ARG A 460 -2.19 -1.09 -11.18
C ARG A 460 -1.19 -2.15 -11.64
N GLU A 461 0.01 -2.15 -11.08
CA GLU A 461 1.07 -3.11 -11.41
C GLU A 461 0.60 -4.55 -11.16
N TYR A 462 -0.01 -4.81 -10.00
CA TYR A 462 -0.60 -6.10 -9.66
C TYR A 462 -1.64 -6.56 -10.70
N VAL A 463 -2.61 -5.71 -11.03
CA VAL A 463 -3.68 -6.06 -11.99
C VAL A 463 -3.09 -6.37 -13.37
N VAL A 464 -2.15 -5.55 -13.86
CA VAL A 464 -1.50 -5.78 -15.16
C VAL A 464 -0.78 -7.13 -15.15
N ARG A 465 -0.03 -7.45 -14.09
CA ARG A 465 0.65 -8.75 -13.99
C ARG A 465 -0.29 -9.94 -13.85
N GLN A 466 -1.46 -9.78 -13.21
CA GLN A 466 -2.47 -10.82 -13.21
C GLN A 466 -3.00 -11.07 -14.62
N ILE A 467 -3.35 -10.02 -15.36
CA ILE A 467 -3.83 -10.15 -16.74
C ILE A 467 -2.79 -10.84 -17.61
N GLU A 468 -1.52 -10.48 -17.49
CA GLU A 468 -0.44 -11.13 -18.24
C GLU A 468 -0.24 -12.60 -17.86
N ALA A 469 -0.34 -12.95 -16.57
CA ALA A 469 -0.25 -14.32 -16.11
C ALA A 469 -1.39 -15.18 -16.69
N GLU A 470 -2.63 -14.71 -16.56
CA GLU A 470 -3.81 -15.43 -17.09
C GLU A 470 -3.76 -15.56 -18.62
N ARG A 471 -3.25 -14.54 -19.33
CA ARG A 471 -3.01 -14.61 -20.78
C ARG A 471 -1.99 -15.71 -21.13
N ARG A 472 -0.86 -15.80 -20.40
CA ARG A 472 0.15 -16.83 -20.65
C ARG A 472 -0.40 -18.24 -20.39
N THR A 473 -1.16 -18.41 -19.30
CA THR A 473 -1.84 -19.66 -18.99
C THR A 473 -2.81 -20.05 -20.10
N LEU A 474 -3.69 -19.14 -20.52
CA LEU A 474 -4.63 -19.40 -21.60
C LEU A 474 -3.92 -19.76 -22.91
N ALA A 475 -2.91 -19.00 -23.32
CA ALA A 475 -2.16 -19.28 -24.54
C ALA A 475 -1.55 -20.68 -24.53
N THR A 476 -1.09 -21.15 -23.37
CA THR A 476 -0.51 -22.49 -23.20
C THR A 476 -1.57 -23.58 -23.26
N LEU A 477 -2.72 -23.37 -22.61
CA LEU A 477 -3.85 -24.28 -22.71
C LEU A 477 -4.38 -24.41 -24.14
N GLU A 478 -4.31 -23.35 -24.95
CA GLU A 478 -4.72 -23.40 -26.36
C GLU A 478 -3.81 -24.28 -27.24
N GLN A 479 -2.55 -24.48 -26.84
CA GLN A 479 -1.58 -25.26 -27.63
C GLN A 479 -1.96 -26.73 -27.77
N VAL A 480 -2.74 -27.29 -26.83
CA VAL A 480 -3.15 -28.71 -26.88
C VAL A 480 -4.31 -28.96 -27.86
N ARG A 481 -4.97 -27.91 -28.36
CA ARG A 481 -6.16 -28.04 -29.22
C ARG A 481 -5.91 -28.85 -30.50
N PRO A 482 -4.80 -28.70 -31.25
CA PRO A 482 -4.53 -29.51 -32.43
C PRO A 482 -4.37 -30.99 -32.08
N ASP A 483 -3.62 -31.30 -31.01
CA ASP A 483 -3.36 -32.68 -30.57
C ASP A 483 -4.65 -33.41 -30.19
N ILE A 484 -5.54 -32.74 -29.44
CA ILE A 484 -6.85 -33.30 -29.07
C ILE A 484 -7.73 -33.54 -30.30
N ARG A 485 -7.71 -32.63 -31.29
CA ARG A 485 -8.53 -32.78 -32.50
C ARG A 485 -8.01 -33.86 -33.43
N ALA A 486 -6.71 -34.14 -33.41
CA ALA A 486 -6.08 -35.20 -34.20
C ALA A 486 -6.38 -36.61 -33.67
N ILE A 487 -7.04 -36.74 -32.50
CA ILE A 487 -7.43 -38.04 -31.93
C ILE A 487 -8.37 -38.82 -32.87
N ASP A 488 -9.24 -38.16 -33.63
CA ASP A 488 -10.05 -38.85 -34.64
C ASP A 488 -10.17 -38.04 -35.95
N GLY A 489 -10.48 -38.72 -37.05
CA GLY A 489 -10.66 -38.08 -38.37
C GLY A 489 -11.84 -37.12 -38.46
N THR A 490 -12.64 -36.97 -37.40
CA THR A 490 -13.76 -36.04 -37.31
C THR A 490 -13.53 -34.89 -36.32
N GLY A 491 -12.33 -34.77 -35.73
CA GLY A 491 -11.92 -33.64 -34.90
C GLY A 491 -11.93 -33.88 -33.38
N GLY A 492 -11.84 -35.13 -32.91
CA GLY A 492 -11.59 -35.53 -31.52
C GLY A 492 -12.76 -35.33 -30.54
N LEU A 493 -13.87 -34.73 -30.97
CA LEU A 493 -15.06 -34.45 -30.13
C LEU A 493 -16.30 -35.25 -30.56
N SER A 494 -16.21 -35.99 -31.65
CA SER A 494 -17.32 -36.71 -32.27
C SER A 494 -17.85 -37.86 -31.44
N ARG A 495 -17.15 -38.22 -30.37
CA ARG A 495 -17.54 -39.27 -29.42
C ARG A 495 -18.09 -38.73 -28.10
N LEU A 496 -18.04 -37.42 -27.85
CA LEU A 496 -18.60 -36.84 -26.63
C LEU A 496 -20.11 -36.60 -26.79
N GLY A 497 -20.89 -37.68 -26.72
CA GLY A 497 -22.35 -37.66 -26.52
C GLY A 497 -23.20 -37.06 -27.65
N ARG A 498 -22.70 -36.97 -28.88
CA ARG A 498 -23.46 -36.46 -30.03
C ARG A 498 -23.40 -37.46 -31.18
N GLU A 499 -24.48 -38.22 -31.37
CA GLU A 499 -24.61 -39.21 -32.46
C GLU A 499 -24.77 -38.57 -33.86
N ALA A 500 -24.96 -37.25 -33.93
CA ALA A 500 -24.98 -36.52 -35.20
C ALA A 500 -23.61 -35.88 -35.46
N HIS A 501 -22.88 -36.42 -36.44
CA HIS A 501 -21.63 -35.84 -36.96
C HIS A 501 -21.94 -34.71 -37.96
N PRO A 502 -21.82 -33.42 -37.60
CA PRO A 502 -21.83 -32.38 -38.62
C PRO A 502 -20.58 -32.52 -39.50
N ALA A 503 -20.76 -32.54 -40.82
CA ALA A 503 -19.66 -32.56 -41.78
C ALA A 503 -18.72 -31.35 -41.52
N GLN A 504 -17.48 -31.66 -41.09
CA GLN A 504 -16.30 -30.80 -41.11
C GLN A 504 -16.57 -29.28 -40.97
N ARG A 505 -17.14 -28.84 -39.84
CA ARG A 505 -16.91 -27.46 -39.43
C ARG A 505 -15.48 -27.39 -38.89
N ARG A 506 -14.55 -26.82 -39.68
CA ARG A 506 -13.22 -26.45 -39.20
C ARG A 506 -13.39 -25.50 -38.01
N ALA A 507 -13.35 -26.05 -36.79
CA ALA A 507 -13.34 -25.26 -35.58
C ALA A 507 -12.12 -24.34 -35.63
N SER A 508 -12.31 -23.05 -35.39
CA SER A 508 -11.23 -22.07 -35.49
C SER A 508 -10.03 -22.47 -34.63
N LEU A 509 -8.88 -22.65 -35.27
CA LEU A 509 -7.55 -22.80 -34.63
C LEU A 509 -6.93 -21.43 -34.32
N ALA A 510 -7.64 -20.33 -34.59
CA ALA A 510 -7.15 -19.01 -34.26
C ALA A 510 -6.93 -18.90 -32.75
N SER A 511 -5.78 -18.36 -32.35
CA SER A 511 -5.55 -18.02 -30.95
C SER A 511 -6.61 -17.03 -30.49
N SER A 512 -7.09 -17.20 -29.25
CA SER A 512 -7.98 -16.23 -28.63
C SER A 512 -7.29 -14.90 -28.31
N GLN A 513 -5.96 -14.82 -28.48
CA GLN A 513 -5.15 -13.65 -28.20
C GLN A 513 -4.45 -13.16 -29.47
N GLY A 514 -4.88 -12.00 -29.97
CA GLY A 514 -4.37 -11.42 -31.21
C GLY A 514 -3.68 -10.06 -31.00
N PRO A 515 -2.91 -9.58 -32.01
CA PRO A 515 -2.32 -8.24 -31.99
C PRO A 515 -3.35 -7.11 -31.81
N LYS A 516 -4.60 -7.35 -32.21
CA LYS A 516 -5.71 -6.39 -32.12
C LYS A 516 -6.44 -6.39 -30.78
N GLY A 517 -6.16 -7.33 -29.86
CA GLY A 517 -7.00 -7.52 -28.67
C GLY A 517 -7.18 -8.99 -28.31
N ASP A 518 -7.75 -9.22 -27.14
CA ASP A 518 -8.18 -10.55 -26.73
C ASP A 518 -9.63 -10.76 -27.21
N ALA A 519 -9.88 -11.88 -27.90
CA ALA A 519 -11.16 -12.21 -28.54
C ALA A 519 -12.35 -12.28 -27.57
N TRP A 520 -12.08 -12.36 -26.27
CA TRP A 520 -13.06 -12.43 -25.19
C TRP A 520 -13.30 -11.09 -24.47
N SER A 521 -12.42 -10.10 -24.65
CA SER A 521 -12.52 -8.81 -23.96
C SER A 521 -13.24 -7.74 -24.79
N GLY A 522 -13.20 -7.84 -26.13
CA GLY A 522 -13.64 -6.77 -27.02
C GLY A 522 -12.79 -5.49 -26.96
N VAL A 523 -11.74 -5.44 -26.12
CA VAL A 523 -10.88 -4.26 -25.93
C VAL A 523 -9.68 -4.31 -26.89
N PRO A 524 -9.47 -3.26 -27.70
CA PRO A 524 -8.25 -3.12 -28.47
C PRO A 524 -7.04 -2.99 -27.55
N ARG A 525 -5.97 -3.75 -27.82
CA ARG A 525 -4.70 -3.58 -27.09
C ARG A 525 -4.17 -2.16 -27.32
N ARG A 526 -3.88 -1.43 -26.24
CA ARG A 526 -3.27 -0.10 -26.35
C ARG A 526 -1.82 -0.23 -26.84
N PRO A 527 -1.36 0.62 -27.76
CA PRO A 527 0.06 0.70 -28.10
C PRO A 527 0.87 1.08 -26.85
N GLY A 528 1.77 0.21 -26.40
CA GLY A 528 2.62 0.44 -25.22
C GLY A 528 2.41 -0.52 -24.04
N ASP A 529 1.28 -1.23 -23.97
CA ASP A 529 1.04 -2.29 -22.95
C ASP A 529 1.89 -3.55 -23.19
N GLY A 530 2.73 -3.55 -24.23
CA GLY A 530 3.60 -4.66 -24.61
C GLY A 530 4.94 -4.67 -23.88
N LEU A 531 4.98 -4.38 -22.57
CA LEU A 531 6.16 -4.71 -21.79
C LEU A 531 6.28 -6.24 -21.78
N ASN A 532 7.21 -6.75 -22.59
CA ASN A 532 7.54 -8.16 -22.85
C ASN A 532 6.81 -8.84 -24.01
N ARG A 533 7.03 -8.33 -25.23
CA ARG A 533 7.13 -9.21 -26.42
C ARG A 533 8.41 -10.05 -26.47
N SER A 534 9.36 -9.90 -25.53
CA SER A 534 10.69 -10.54 -25.64
C SER A 534 10.86 -11.88 -24.93
N MET A 535 9.83 -12.44 -24.28
CA MET A 535 9.93 -13.75 -23.60
C MET A 535 9.23 -14.89 -24.36
N SER A 536 8.71 -14.63 -25.56
CA SER A 536 8.10 -15.66 -26.42
C SER A 536 9.05 -16.18 -27.51
N GLY A 537 10.35 -15.90 -27.40
CA GLY A 537 11.33 -16.20 -28.46
C GLY A 537 12.40 -17.23 -28.14
N SER A 538 12.68 -17.56 -26.87
CA SER A 538 13.70 -18.55 -26.51
C SER A 538 13.61 -18.86 -25.02
N PHE A 539 12.95 -19.96 -24.65
CA PHE A 539 13.42 -20.91 -23.63
C PHE A 539 12.43 -22.10 -23.60
N ALA A 540 13.00 -23.31 -23.65
CA ALA A 540 12.33 -24.61 -23.65
C ALA A 540 11.47 -24.94 -24.88
N GLY A 541 12.10 -24.97 -26.05
CA GLY A 541 11.72 -25.96 -27.06
C GLY A 541 11.89 -27.35 -26.44
N VAL A 542 10.82 -28.12 -26.39
CA VAL A 542 10.91 -29.58 -26.22
C VAL A 542 11.82 -30.08 -27.35
N PRO A 543 12.86 -30.89 -27.09
CA PRO A 543 13.65 -31.46 -28.17
C PRO A 543 12.73 -32.36 -28.99
N GLU A 544 12.44 -31.95 -30.21
CA GLU A 544 11.85 -32.78 -31.26
C GLU A 544 13.01 -33.13 -32.21
N GLU A 545 13.21 -34.43 -32.40
CA GLU A 545 14.16 -34.99 -33.35
C GLU A 545 13.73 -34.62 -34.78
N GLU A 546 14.71 -34.27 -35.62
CA GLU A 546 14.56 -33.85 -37.01
C GLU A 546 14.09 -34.99 -37.90
N GLU A 547 13.05 -34.75 -38.72
CA GLU A 547 12.93 -35.34 -40.07
C GLU A 547 12.19 -34.37 -41.02
N GLY A 548 12.83 -34.07 -42.16
CA GLY A 548 12.22 -34.11 -43.50
C GLY A 548 11.46 -32.89 -44.03
N GLU A 549 12.03 -32.25 -45.05
CA GLU A 549 11.51 -31.16 -45.90
C GLU A 549 10.26 -31.53 -46.73
N ASP A 550 9.40 -30.54 -47.05
CA ASP A 550 9.24 -30.08 -48.44
C ASP A 550 8.27 -28.88 -48.59
N GLU A 551 8.64 -27.99 -49.51
CA GLU A 551 7.96 -26.77 -49.95
C GLU A 551 6.79 -27.07 -50.91
N ASP A 552 5.71 -26.27 -50.87
CA ASP A 552 5.14 -25.74 -52.13
C ASP A 552 4.21 -24.52 -51.92
N ALA A 553 4.16 -23.66 -52.93
CA ALA A 553 3.62 -22.30 -52.89
C ALA A 553 2.31 -22.09 -53.71
N SER A 554 1.32 -21.42 -53.08
CA SER A 554 0.32 -20.46 -53.65
C SER A 554 -0.65 -20.91 -54.77
N PRO A 555 -1.66 -20.09 -55.21
CA PRO A 555 -2.42 -19.00 -54.57
C PRO A 555 -3.97 -19.17 -54.73
N GLY A 556 -4.78 -18.29 -54.11
CA GLY A 556 -6.17 -18.10 -54.57
C GLY A 556 -7.16 -17.52 -53.56
N GLY A 557 -7.43 -16.21 -53.66
CA GLY A 557 -8.45 -15.55 -52.87
C GLY A 557 -9.88 -15.92 -53.28
N ARG A 558 -10.76 -16.11 -52.28
CA ARG A 558 -12.23 -16.06 -52.46
C ARG A 558 -12.89 -15.36 -51.28
N LYS A 559 -13.57 -14.26 -51.59
CA LYS A 559 -14.54 -13.57 -50.74
C LYS A 559 -15.72 -14.51 -50.47
N ARG A 560 -16.21 -14.61 -49.23
CA ARG A 560 -17.53 -15.19 -48.93
C ARG A 560 -18.31 -14.40 -47.87
N ALA A 561 -19.43 -13.88 -48.37
CA ALA A 561 -20.75 -13.64 -47.80
C ALA A 561 -20.94 -13.62 -46.27
N SER A 562 -21.48 -12.49 -45.79
CA SER A 562 -22.17 -12.37 -44.52
C SER A 562 -23.54 -13.08 -44.58
N SER A 563 -23.73 -14.14 -43.80
CA SER A 563 -25.06 -14.64 -43.46
C SER A 563 -25.41 -14.15 -42.06
N LYS A 564 -26.38 -13.22 -41.97
CA LYS A 564 -27.09 -12.89 -40.73
C LYS A 564 -27.84 -14.14 -40.26
N SER A 565 -27.43 -14.74 -39.15
CA SER A 565 -28.25 -15.66 -38.38
C SER A 565 -28.91 -14.89 -37.24
N GLN A 566 -30.22 -14.70 -37.36
CA GLN A 566 -31.10 -14.03 -36.43
C GLN A 566 -31.61 -15.08 -35.43
N ALA A 567 -30.89 -15.26 -34.32
CA ALA A 567 -31.29 -16.06 -33.15
C ALA A 567 -30.28 -15.83 -32.02
N ALA A 568 -30.30 -14.66 -31.39
CA ALA A 568 -29.45 -14.37 -30.23
C ALA A 568 -29.94 -13.13 -29.44
N GLU A 569 -31.21 -13.08 -29.04
CA GLU A 569 -31.69 -12.01 -28.14
C GLU A 569 -32.10 -12.54 -26.75
N GLU A 570 -32.15 -13.86 -26.52
CA GLU A 570 -32.59 -14.42 -25.23
C GLU A 570 -31.46 -14.90 -24.30
N ASP A 571 -30.19 -14.89 -24.74
CA ASP A 571 -29.03 -15.35 -23.95
C ASP A 571 -28.11 -14.19 -23.46
N GLU A 572 -28.42 -12.94 -23.81
CA GLU A 572 -27.59 -11.77 -23.45
C GLU A 572 -27.57 -11.47 -21.94
N ASP A 573 -28.53 -11.97 -21.17
CA ASP A 573 -28.62 -11.76 -19.72
C ASP A 573 -28.00 -12.87 -18.87
N ARG A 574 -27.47 -13.92 -19.50
CA ARG A 574 -26.73 -14.96 -18.77
C ARG A 574 -25.30 -14.48 -18.52
N ILE A 575 -24.92 -14.38 -17.25
CA ILE A 575 -23.54 -14.09 -16.86
C ILE A 575 -22.68 -15.31 -17.16
N ASP A 576 -22.16 -15.40 -18.39
CA ASP A 576 -21.05 -16.28 -18.74
C ASP A 576 -19.72 -15.52 -18.69
N ALA A 577 -18.60 -16.25 -18.66
CA ALA A 577 -17.27 -15.64 -18.52
C ALA A 577 -16.93 -14.65 -19.65
N LYS A 578 -17.51 -14.81 -20.85
CA LYS A 578 -17.29 -13.92 -22.00
C LYS A 578 -18.10 -12.64 -21.87
N ASN A 579 -19.37 -12.75 -21.50
CA ASN A 579 -20.28 -11.63 -21.27
C ASN A 579 -19.80 -10.79 -20.07
N ALA A 580 -19.37 -11.44 -18.98
CA ALA A 580 -18.78 -10.77 -17.81
C ALA A 580 -17.51 -9.98 -18.19
N ALA A 581 -16.60 -10.58 -18.96
CA ALA A 581 -15.38 -9.90 -19.40
C ALA A 581 -15.68 -8.73 -20.36
N SER A 582 -16.62 -8.89 -21.29
CA SER A 582 -17.05 -7.81 -22.20
C SER A 582 -17.74 -6.66 -21.47
N ARG A 583 -18.50 -6.95 -20.40
CA ARG A 583 -19.16 -5.92 -19.57
C ARG A 583 -18.18 -5.17 -18.66
N LEU A 584 -17.14 -5.84 -18.15
CA LEU A 584 -16.06 -5.20 -17.37
C LEU A 584 -15.10 -4.40 -18.24
N ALA A 585 -14.92 -4.81 -19.49
CA ALA A 585 -14.10 -4.11 -20.49
C ALA A 585 -14.63 -2.72 -20.86
N THR A 586 -15.94 -2.51 -20.81
CA THR A 586 -16.57 -1.21 -21.14
C THR A 586 -16.64 -0.26 -19.94
N THR A 587 -16.39 -0.73 -18.72
CA THR A 587 -16.29 0.13 -17.53
C THR A 587 -14.91 0.78 -17.46
N THR A 588 -14.86 2.10 -17.72
CA THR A 588 -13.67 2.92 -17.45
C THR A 588 -13.53 3.18 -15.96
N PHE A 589 -12.43 2.73 -15.35
CA PHE A 589 -11.99 3.10 -14.00
C PHE A 589 -11.04 4.30 -14.02
#